data_AF-A0AAJ8KW38-F1
#
_entry.id   AF-A0AAJ8KW38-F1
#
_cell.length_a   1.000
_cell.length_b   1.000
_cell.length_c   1.000
_cell.angle_alpha   90.00
_cell.angle_beta   90.00
_cell.angle_gamma   90.00
#
_symmetry.space_group_name_H-M   'P 1'
#
loop_
_entity.id
_entity.type
_entity.pdbx_description
1 polymer ?
#
loop_
_entity_poly.entity_id
_entity_poly.type
_entity_poly.pdbx_seq_one_letter_code
_entity_poly.pdbx_strand_id
1 'polypeptide(L)'
;MKLVIPSSHSIAYNFKYYFSFLVRGGKKEADKDKADKKQMMASSKGHNSGLRRLLFLLMIVVTSLVVFYRPSISDIKSSPYFLPSSWQSASTTIPPEIQTLIPNERAMAIKQLKYAAKLETKFAPNPNWGGRDHGREDYKYHSENELRKLAVCIATDTCRQNQTSVIILGHIFNHFHLYEGYMGGEGIWTASLVETLTKWGYTILHARDDWVYMWYLYNQIPGMVKGIIAWRTGQFGTFEDQMKTGRRQHGIPAWQFFVYNYFPDHYTSIVGDAWNMHSEFGYSHEQRNFTFIPYVVEPATTPPYIPAVQRPNQVYILAKFVRYFYNGAQPAWEDRGIFLRAKQILEKEFPGFEFVVGCRDDRNGDQQKQNPMELPAGIRNLGQMDKVEFERQLANSRVMLGIGWPTLSPSPHVALSLGIPFISPFSVHGWSDLEDPETWASSQHHTLKTLTEPYVYHVLRGNETQFIDAIRKALSTPIEPFILPLMTRDHHEKQVNKWLNTDWKAKAAVILENRKNGRETENGNEIGEFAL
;
A
#
# COMPACT_ATOMS: atom_id res chain seq x y z
N MET A 1 38.05 -12.24 27.77
CA MET A 1 38.69 -11.21 26.91
C MET A 1 38.75 -11.75 25.49
N LYS A 2 38.38 -10.90 24.50
CA LYS A 2 38.09 -11.15 23.07
C LYS A 2 36.73 -11.79 22.75
N LEU A 3 35.77 -10.89 22.57
CA LEU A 3 34.52 -11.05 21.81
C LEU A 3 34.86 -11.38 20.35
N VAL A 4 34.16 -12.35 19.76
CA VAL A 4 34.09 -12.56 18.30
C VAL A 4 32.60 -12.56 17.96
N ILE A 5 32.16 -11.56 17.20
CA ILE A 5 30.79 -11.42 16.69
C ILE A 5 30.72 -12.14 15.34
N PRO A 6 29.88 -13.17 15.15
CA PRO A 6 29.61 -13.71 13.83
C PRO A 6 28.58 -12.84 13.12
N SER A 7 28.88 -12.54 11.85
CA SER A 7 28.05 -11.82 10.90
C SER A 7 26.71 -12.51 10.67
N SER A 8 25.62 -11.73 10.76
CA SER A 8 24.27 -12.14 10.41
C SER A 8 24.13 -12.34 8.90
N HIS A 9 24.12 -13.59 8.46
CA HIS A 9 23.57 -14.00 7.18
C HIS A 9 22.13 -14.46 7.38
N SER A 10 21.27 -14.07 6.42
CA SER A 10 20.00 -14.72 6.04
C SER A 10 18.70 -14.20 6.69
N ILE A 11 18.04 -13.26 6.01
CA ILE A 11 16.60 -13.32 5.70
C ILE A 11 16.41 -12.71 4.29
N ALA A 12 16.65 -13.51 3.25
CA ALA A 12 16.40 -13.11 1.86
C ALA A 12 15.98 -14.31 1.01
N TYR A 13 14.72 -14.76 1.19
CA TYR A 13 14.01 -15.69 0.32
C TYR A 13 12.51 -15.35 0.46
N ASN A 14 11.64 -15.20 -0.54
CA ASN A 14 11.61 -15.64 -1.94
C ASN A 14 10.65 -14.71 -2.74
N PHE A 15 11.17 -13.76 -3.52
CA PHE A 15 10.39 -13.01 -4.54
C PHE A 15 10.85 -13.29 -5.98
N LYS A 16 11.80 -14.23 -6.15
CA LYS A 16 12.49 -14.48 -7.43
C LYS A 16 11.66 -15.23 -8.50
N TYR A 17 10.46 -15.71 -8.19
CA TYR A 17 9.70 -16.55 -9.12
C TYR A 17 8.72 -15.80 -10.04
N TYR A 18 8.51 -14.49 -9.88
CA TYR A 18 7.57 -13.74 -10.74
C TYR A 18 8.20 -12.95 -11.90
N PHE A 19 9.53 -12.80 -11.99
CA PHE A 19 10.16 -11.84 -12.93
C PHE A 19 11.05 -12.43 -14.03
N SER A 20 11.23 -13.76 -14.12
CA SER A 20 12.20 -14.33 -15.08
C SER A 20 11.70 -14.55 -16.52
N PHE A 21 10.52 -14.05 -16.91
CA PHE A 21 9.90 -14.42 -18.20
C PHE A 21 9.89 -13.34 -19.30
N LEU A 22 10.48 -12.15 -19.08
CA LEU A 22 10.41 -11.05 -20.07
C LEU A 22 11.74 -10.48 -20.57
N VAL A 23 12.91 -11.05 -20.25
CA VAL A 23 14.21 -10.52 -20.72
C VAL A 23 15.04 -11.58 -21.43
N ARG A 24 14.61 -11.99 -22.62
CA ARG A 24 15.46 -12.65 -23.63
C ARG A 24 15.11 -12.10 -25.01
N GLY A 25 15.67 -10.94 -25.35
CA GLY A 25 15.52 -10.34 -26.69
C GLY A 25 16.54 -9.25 -27.07
N GLY A 26 17.11 -8.50 -26.12
CA GLY A 26 17.81 -7.25 -26.46
C GLY A 26 19.34 -7.30 -26.66
N LYS A 27 19.99 -8.47 -26.73
CA LYS A 27 21.48 -8.53 -26.67
C LYS A 27 22.19 -8.47 -28.03
N LYS A 28 21.48 -8.41 -29.17
CA LYS A 28 22.11 -8.43 -30.52
C LYS A 28 22.14 -7.09 -31.26
N GLU A 29 21.51 -6.04 -30.74
CA GLU A 29 21.47 -4.72 -31.42
C GLU A 29 22.52 -3.71 -30.93
N ALA A 30 23.13 -3.92 -29.76
CA ALA A 30 24.06 -2.96 -29.15
C ALA A 30 25.48 -2.95 -29.78
N ASP A 31 25.87 -3.99 -30.53
CA ASP A 31 27.22 -4.09 -31.12
C ASP A 31 27.32 -3.50 -32.55
N LYS A 32 26.19 -3.24 -33.23
CA LYS A 32 26.19 -2.62 -34.56
C LYS A 32 26.37 -1.09 -34.48
N ASP A 33 25.85 -0.46 -33.43
CA ASP A 33 25.81 1.00 -33.26
C ASP A 33 27.18 1.60 -32.86
N LYS A 34 28.11 0.77 -32.36
CA LYS A 34 29.49 1.19 -32.04
C LYS A 34 30.43 1.22 -33.25
N ALA A 35 30.11 0.51 -34.33
CA ALA A 35 30.92 0.49 -35.54
C ALA A 35 30.70 1.75 -36.40
N ASP A 36 29.44 2.18 -36.54
CA ASP A 36 29.08 3.32 -37.40
C ASP A 36 29.51 4.68 -36.82
N LYS A 37 29.53 4.82 -35.48
CA LYS A 37 30.02 6.03 -34.81
C LYS A 37 31.52 6.28 -34.98
N LYS A 38 32.31 5.24 -35.25
CA LYS A 38 33.76 5.38 -35.46
C LYS A 38 34.11 5.82 -36.88
N GLN A 39 33.19 5.64 -37.85
CA GLN A 39 33.39 6.02 -39.24
C GLN A 39 32.92 7.47 -39.54
N MET A 40 32.00 8.04 -38.75
CA MET A 40 31.56 9.44 -38.89
C MET A 40 32.54 10.48 -38.30
N MET A 41 33.46 10.11 -37.41
CA MET A 41 34.37 11.08 -36.76
C MET A 41 35.64 11.41 -37.58
N ALA A 42 35.83 10.83 -38.76
CA ALA A 42 37.03 11.05 -39.58
C ALA A 42 36.90 12.13 -40.67
N SER A 43 35.71 12.70 -40.90
CA SER A 43 35.48 13.67 -41.98
C SER A 43 34.85 14.97 -41.47
N SER A 44 35.62 15.78 -40.74
CA SER A 44 35.29 17.20 -40.52
C SER A 44 36.52 17.94 -39.97
N LYS A 45 37.54 18.13 -40.83
CA LYS A 45 38.61 19.10 -40.59
C LYS A 45 38.59 20.12 -41.73
N GLY A 46 38.15 21.33 -41.42
CA GLY A 46 38.30 22.50 -42.27
C GLY A 46 37.01 23.29 -42.44
N HIS A 47 37.08 24.60 -42.16
CA HIS A 47 36.05 25.62 -42.39
C HIS A 47 34.84 25.66 -41.44
N ASN A 48 34.97 26.38 -40.31
CA ASN A 48 33.97 27.36 -39.83
C ASN A 48 34.32 27.97 -38.45
N SER A 49 35.43 28.71 -38.35
CA SER A 49 35.76 29.45 -37.12
C SER A 49 35.00 30.78 -36.99
N GLY A 50 34.58 31.39 -38.10
CA GLY A 50 33.82 32.65 -38.11
C GLY A 50 32.38 32.52 -37.62
N LEU A 51 31.66 31.49 -38.09
CA LEU A 51 30.24 31.29 -37.75
C LEU A 51 30.04 30.93 -36.27
N ARG A 52 30.96 30.17 -35.67
CA ARG A 52 30.93 29.84 -34.23
C ARG A 52 31.15 31.06 -33.35
N ARG A 53 32.02 32.00 -33.75
CA ARG A 53 32.23 33.26 -33.01
C ARG A 53 31.02 34.18 -33.08
N LEU A 54 30.35 34.24 -34.22
CA LEU A 54 29.13 35.03 -34.39
C LEU A 54 27.97 34.48 -33.53
N LEU A 55 27.77 33.16 -33.51
CA LEU A 55 26.75 32.51 -32.67
C LEU A 55 27.02 32.68 -31.17
N PHE A 56 28.29 32.67 -30.76
CA PHE A 56 28.65 32.87 -29.36
C PHE A 56 28.41 34.30 -28.89
N LEU A 57 28.69 35.30 -29.74
CA LEU A 57 28.38 36.70 -29.47
C LEU A 57 26.87 36.96 -29.41
N LEU A 58 26.09 36.32 -30.30
CA LEU A 58 24.63 36.46 -30.30
C LEU A 58 24.00 35.87 -29.03
N MET A 59 24.53 34.74 -28.54
CA MET A 59 24.11 34.16 -27.26
C MET A 59 24.44 35.08 -26.08
N ILE A 60 25.60 35.72 -26.04
CA ILE A 60 25.96 36.66 -24.97
C ILE A 60 25.01 37.88 -24.97
N VAL A 61 24.66 38.40 -26.14
CA VAL A 61 23.73 39.54 -26.27
C VAL A 61 22.32 39.15 -25.83
N VAL A 62 21.81 37.98 -26.23
CA VAL A 62 20.49 37.49 -25.80
C VAL A 62 20.45 37.23 -24.29
N THR A 63 21.52 36.64 -23.74
CA THR A 63 21.60 36.37 -22.28
C THR A 63 21.70 37.68 -21.48
N SER A 64 22.41 38.68 -22.01
CA SER A 64 22.50 40.01 -21.38
C SER A 64 21.15 40.75 -21.44
N LEU A 65 20.42 40.66 -22.55
CA LEU A 65 19.07 41.21 -22.65
C LEU A 65 18.11 40.55 -21.65
N VAL A 66 18.19 39.23 -21.43
CA VAL A 66 17.34 38.53 -20.44
C VAL A 66 17.72 38.89 -18.99
N VAL A 67 18.99 39.22 -18.72
CA VAL A 67 19.44 39.63 -17.38
C VAL A 67 19.08 41.10 -17.09
N PHE A 68 19.12 42.00 -18.08
CA PHE A 68 18.74 43.40 -17.91
C PHE A 68 17.23 43.66 -18.04
N TYR A 69 16.46 42.72 -18.61
CA TYR A 69 14.99 42.77 -18.68
C TYR A 69 14.32 41.83 -17.65
N ARG A 70 14.87 41.72 -16.44
CA ARG A 70 14.07 41.24 -15.29
C ARG A 70 13.23 42.41 -14.79
N PRO A 71 11.89 42.38 -14.92
CA PRO A 71 11.08 43.24 -14.07
C PRO A 71 11.38 42.82 -12.63
N SER A 72 11.62 43.79 -11.76
CA SER A 72 11.68 43.56 -10.32
C SER A 72 10.36 42.96 -9.85
N ILE A 73 10.32 41.64 -9.65
CA ILE A 73 9.21 40.92 -9.00
C ILE A 73 9.33 41.17 -7.49
N SER A 74 9.14 42.42 -7.07
CA SER A 74 9.14 42.80 -5.67
C SER A 74 7.98 43.72 -5.27
N ASP A 75 7.03 43.98 -6.17
CA ASP A 75 5.84 44.81 -5.87
C ASP A 75 4.56 44.30 -6.54
N ILE A 76 4.33 42.98 -6.56
CA ILE A 76 2.96 42.48 -6.76
C ILE A 76 2.23 42.58 -5.42
N LYS A 77 1.72 43.77 -5.11
CA LYS A 77 0.60 43.89 -4.20
C LYS A 77 -0.52 43.02 -4.78
N SER A 78 -1.01 42.07 -4.00
CA SER A 78 -2.14 41.22 -4.31
C SER A 78 -3.37 42.08 -4.60
N SER A 79 -3.55 42.45 -5.87
CA SER A 79 -4.84 42.92 -6.34
C SER A 79 -5.79 41.74 -6.23
N PRO A 80 -6.92 41.85 -5.51
CA PRO A 80 -7.93 40.79 -5.52
C PRO A 80 -8.36 40.61 -6.98
N TYR A 81 -8.00 39.49 -7.59
CA TYR A 81 -8.51 39.09 -8.89
C TYR A 81 -10.03 38.92 -8.74
N PHE A 82 -10.78 39.99 -8.99
CA PHE A 82 -12.23 39.91 -9.09
C PHE A 82 -12.55 39.12 -10.35
N LEU A 83 -12.90 37.85 -10.18
CA LEU A 83 -13.44 37.02 -11.24
C LEU A 83 -14.69 37.70 -11.83
N PRO A 84 -14.88 37.71 -13.16
CA PRO A 84 -16.01 38.37 -13.79
C PRO A 84 -17.36 37.90 -13.22
N SER A 85 -18.32 38.81 -13.03
CA SER A 85 -19.65 38.50 -12.48
C SER A 85 -20.44 37.46 -13.29
N SER A 86 -20.11 37.28 -14.57
CA SER A 86 -20.61 36.19 -15.43
C SER A 86 -20.25 34.77 -14.94
N TRP A 87 -19.42 34.66 -13.90
CA TRP A 87 -18.99 33.40 -13.31
C TRP A 87 -19.98 32.83 -12.28
N GLN A 88 -21.10 33.49 -11.99
CA GLN A 88 -22.02 33.08 -10.91
C GLN A 88 -23.23 32.21 -11.32
N SER A 89 -23.52 32.03 -12.61
CA SER A 89 -24.79 31.41 -13.08
C SER A 89 -24.65 30.20 -14.01
N ALA A 90 -24.08 29.09 -13.52
CA ALA A 90 -24.23 27.79 -14.18
C ALA A 90 -25.02 26.85 -13.26
N SER A 91 -26.02 26.16 -13.82
CA SER A 91 -26.73 25.08 -13.13
C SER A 91 -25.86 23.83 -13.24
N THR A 92 -25.33 23.37 -12.10
CA THR A 92 -24.58 22.11 -12.00
C THR A 92 -25.27 21.26 -10.95
N THR A 93 -25.62 20.02 -11.30
CA THR A 93 -26.17 19.06 -10.34
C THR A 93 -25.17 18.90 -9.20
N ILE A 94 -25.60 19.15 -7.96
CA ILE A 94 -24.75 19.06 -6.77
C ILE A 94 -24.62 17.58 -6.39
N PRO A 95 -23.41 16.99 -6.42
CA PRO A 95 -23.19 15.61 -6.02
C PRO A 95 -23.65 15.34 -4.58
N PRO A 96 -24.19 14.15 -4.26
CA PRO A 96 -24.65 13.80 -2.92
C PRO A 96 -23.58 14.00 -1.83
N GLU A 97 -22.30 13.80 -2.15
CA GLU A 97 -21.18 13.92 -1.22
C GLU A 97 -20.97 15.36 -0.75
N ILE A 98 -21.35 16.36 -1.57
CA ILE A 98 -21.31 17.77 -1.16
C ILE A 98 -22.45 18.07 -0.18
N GLN A 99 -23.59 17.39 -0.32
CA GLN A 99 -24.77 17.64 0.51
C GLN A 99 -24.60 17.17 1.94
N THR A 100 -23.68 16.25 2.22
CA THR A 100 -23.39 15.76 3.57
C THR A 100 -22.39 16.65 4.32
N LEU A 101 -21.74 17.60 3.64
CA LEU A 101 -20.79 18.53 4.26
C LEU A 101 -21.49 19.53 5.21
N ILE A 102 -20.75 19.99 6.21
CA ILE A 102 -21.17 21.08 7.10
C ILE A 102 -21.40 22.38 6.30
N PRO A 103 -22.22 23.33 6.76
CA PRO A 103 -22.71 24.45 5.94
C PRO A 103 -21.61 25.27 5.23
N ASN A 104 -20.53 25.61 5.93
CA ASN A 104 -19.43 26.41 5.36
C ASN A 104 -18.67 25.62 4.27
N GLU A 105 -18.32 24.37 4.56
CA GLU A 105 -17.64 23.46 3.62
C GLU A 105 -18.50 23.17 2.39
N ARG A 106 -19.80 22.99 2.59
CA ARG A 106 -20.78 22.81 1.52
C ARG A 106 -20.84 24.05 0.61
N ALA A 107 -20.90 25.25 1.18
CA ALA A 107 -20.94 26.49 0.42
C ALA A 107 -19.68 26.66 -0.44
N MET A 108 -18.50 26.37 0.12
CA MET A 108 -17.24 26.37 -0.61
C MET A 108 -17.22 25.33 -1.73
N ALA A 109 -17.62 24.09 -1.44
CA ALA A 109 -17.68 23.01 -2.43
C ALA A 109 -18.63 23.32 -3.61
N ILE A 110 -19.80 23.91 -3.34
CA ILE A 110 -20.75 24.34 -4.38
C ILE A 110 -20.13 25.45 -5.23
N LYS A 111 -19.43 26.41 -4.62
CA LYS A 111 -18.77 27.51 -5.34
C LYS A 111 -17.66 26.97 -6.25
N GLN A 112 -16.83 26.04 -5.75
CA GLN A 112 -15.83 25.33 -6.54
C GLN A 112 -16.44 24.58 -7.73
N LEU A 113 -17.50 23.81 -7.49
CA LEU A 113 -18.16 23.02 -8.53
C LEU A 113 -18.63 23.92 -9.69
N LYS A 114 -19.23 25.07 -9.37
CA LYS A 114 -19.67 26.06 -10.36
C LYS A 114 -18.50 26.63 -11.17
N TYR A 115 -17.35 26.85 -10.55
CA TYR A 115 -16.14 27.31 -11.25
C TYR A 115 -15.51 26.22 -12.10
N ALA A 116 -15.41 24.98 -11.58
CA ALA A 116 -14.84 23.84 -12.27
C ALA A 116 -15.63 23.49 -13.55
N ALA A 117 -16.97 23.45 -13.47
CA ALA A 117 -17.83 23.20 -14.63
C ALA A 117 -17.62 24.20 -15.78
N LYS A 118 -17.23 25.44 -15.46
CA LYS A 118 -16.92 26.47 -16.48
C LYS A 118 -15.57 26.24 -17.15
N LEU A 119 -14.61 25.64 -16.44
CA LEU A 119 -13.26 25.36 -16.93
C LEU A 119 -13.15 24.03 -17.66
N GLU A 120 -14.02 23.07 -17.38
CA GLU A 120 -14.00 21.73 -17.98
C GLU A 120 -14.06 21.79 -19.53
N THR A 121 -14.87 22.70 -20.09
CA THR A 121 -14.95 22.92 -21.55
C THR A 121 -13.66 23.45 -22.18
N LYS A 122 -12.73 24.01 -21.38
CA LYS A 122 -11.44 24.56 -21.81
C LYS A 122 -10.29 23.58 -21.63
N PHE A 123 -10.47 22.57 -20.80
CA PHE A 123 -9.49 21.54 -20.48
C PHE A 123 -10.16 20.18 -20.56
N ALA A 124 -10.72 19.83 -21.73
CA ALA A 124 -11.29 18.51 -21.93
C ALA A 124 -10.26 17.45 -21.54
N PRO A 125 -10.66 16.37 -20.83
CA PRO A 125 -9.73 15.31 -20.50
C PRO A 125 -9.11 14.74 -21.76
N ASN A 126 -7.86 14.30 -21.69
CA ASN A 126 -7.23 13.65 -22.83
C ASN A 126 -8.03 12.36 -23.16
N PRO A 127 -8.59 12.22 -24.37
CA PRO A 127 -9.39 11.04 -24.72
C PRO A 127 -8.59 9.74 -24.71
N ASN A 128 -7.26 9.82 -24.65
CA ASN A 128 -6.35 8.67 -24.61
C ASN A 128 -6.03 8.19 -23.18
N TRP A 129 -6.66 8.75 -22.14
CA TRP A 129 -6.47 8.28 -20.76
C TRP A 129 -7.53 7.24 -20.38
N GLY A 130 -7.05 6.02 -20.06
CA GLY A 130 -7.87 4.92 -19.53
C GLY A 130 -8.23 3.83 -20.54
N GLY A 131 -8.58 2.65 -20.02
CA GLY A 131 -8.98 1.47 -20.81
C GLY A 131 -7.88 0.41 -21.00
N ARG A 132 -8.29 -0.83 -21.32
CA ARG A 132 -7.35 -1.97 -21.56
C ARG A 132 -6.39 -1.73 -22.73
N ASP A 133 -6.81 -0.91 -23.70
CA ASP A 133 -6.11 -0.72 -24.97
C ASP A 133 -5.00 0.34 -24.91
N HIS A 134 -4.93 1.14 -23.84
CA HIS A 134 -4.03 2.31 -23.74
C HIS A 134 -3.05 2.27 -22.57
N GLY A 135 -2.96 1.13 -21.88
CA GLY A 135 -2.20 1.02 -20.64
C GLY A 135 -2.96 1.67 -19.48
N ARG A 136 -2.88 1.08 -18.29
CA ARG A 136 -3.70 1.44 -17.11
C ARG A 136 -3.27 2.80 -16.53
N GLU A 137 -3.52 3.89 -17.26
CA GLU A 137 -3.17 5.28 -16.90
C GLU A 137 -4.30 6.04 -16.19
N ASP A 138 -5.34 5.36 -15.71
CA ASP A 138 -6.49 5.98 -15.02
C ASP A 138 -6.06 6.85 -13.82
N TYR A 139 -4.94 6.52 -13.19
CA TYR A 139 -4.35 7.29 -12.10
C TYR A 139 -3.85 8.68 -12.53
N LYS A 140 -3.39 8.84 -13.78
CA LYS A 140 -2.99 10.14 -14.33
C LYS A 140 -4.23 11.02 -14.52
N TYR A 141 -5.28 10.45 -15.11
CA TYR A 141 -6.57 11.14 -15.25
C TYR A 141 -7.08 11.66 -13.90
N HIS A 142 -7.10 10.80 -12.87
CA HIS A 142 -7.51 11.18 -11.52
C HIS A 142 -6.68 12.35 -10.98
N SER A 143 -5.35 12.23 -10.98
CA SER A 143 -4.47 13.24 -10.40
C SER A 143 -4.53 14.58 -11.12
N GLU A 144 -4.59 14.58 -12.44
CA GLU A 144 -4.74 15.81 -13.23
C GLU A 144 -6.10 16.50 -12.93
N ASN A 145 -7.15 15.71 -12.73
CA ASN A 145 -8.46 16.25 -12.32
C ASN A 145 -8.41 16.87 -10.92
N GLU A 146 -7.79 16.20 -9.94
CA GLU A 146 -7.62 16.72 -8.59
C GLU A 146 -6.74 17.97 -8.55
N LEU A 147 -5.67 18.02 -9.34
CA LEU A 147 -4.83 19.22 -9.49
C LEU A 147 -5.62 20.40 -10.07
N ARG A 148 -6.52 20.16 -11.03
CA ARG A 148 -7.42 21.22 -11.55
C ARG A 148 -8.37 21.72 -10.47
N LYS A 149 -9.00 20.83 -9.70
CA LYS A 149 -9.87 21.22 -8.57
C LYS A 149 -9.11 22.07 -7.55
N LEU A 150 -7.88 21.66 -7.23
CA LEU A 150 -6.99 22.40 -6.34
C LEU A 150 -6.64 23.78 -6.91
N ALA A 151 -6.25 23.87 -8.18
CA ALA A 151 -5.95 25.15 -8.84
C ALA A 151 -7.15 26.09 -8.83
N VAL A 152 -8.36 25.57 -9.09
CA VAL A 152 -9.61 26.34 -9.02
C VAL A 152 -9.86 26.85 -7.61
N CYS A 153 -9.73 26.02 -6.60
CA CYS A 153 -10.00 26.45 -5.23
C CYS A 153 -9.02 27.55 -4.78
N ILE A 154 -7.74 27.43 -5.15
CA ILE A 154 -6.70 28.41 -4.82
C ILE A 154 -7.01 29.73 -5.54
N ALA A 155 -7.26 29.67 -6.85
CA ALA A 155 -7.49 30.86 -7.66
C ALA A 155 -8.76 31.63 -7.28
N THR A 156 -9.72 30.97 -6.62
CA THR A 156 -11.02 31.55 -6.28
C THR A 156 -11.20 31.81 -4.78
N ASP A 157 -10.17 31.53 -3.97
CA ASP A 157 -10.19 31.55 -2.51
C ASP A 157 -11.39 30.79 -1.94
N THR A 158 -11.51 29.53 -2.35
CA THR A 158 -12.60 28.65 -1.94
C THR A 158 -12.13 27.30 -1.42
N CYS A 159 -10.82 27.11 -1.20
CA CYS A 159 -10.30 25.84 -0.73
C CYS A 159 -10.95 25.42 0.60
N ARG A 160 -11.41 24.18 0.63
CA ARG A 160 -11.94 23.51 1.81
C ARG A 160 -10.84 23.28 2.84
N GLN A 161 -11.24 22.96 4.06
CA GLN A 161 -10.30 22.54 5.10
C GLN A 161 -9.39 21.42 4.56
N ASN A 162 -8.08 21.59 4.75
CA ASN A 162 -7.00 20.68 4.30
C ASN A 162 -6.87 20.44 2.79
N GLN A 163 -7.69 21.06 1.92
CA GLN A 163 -7.61 20.83 0.47
C GLN A 163 -6.26 21.22 -0.13
N THR A 164 -5.58 22.21 0.45
CA THR A 164 -4.22 22.61 0.06
C THR A 164 -3.11 21.76 0.68
N SER A 165 -3.47 20.72 1.45
CA SER A 165 -2.54 19.71 1.97
C SER A 165 -2.68 18.45 1.14
N VAL A 166 -1.62 18.09 0.44
CA VAL A 166 -1.65 17.07 -0.61
C VAL A 166 -0.89 15.82 -0.19
N ILE A 167 -1.50 14.65 -0.40
CA ILE A 167 -0.87 13.33 -0.25
C ILE A 167 -0.73 12.69 -1.61
N ILE A 168 0.44 12.12 -1.91
CA ILE A 168 0.67 11.35 -3.14
C ILE A 168 0.75 9.88 -2.79
N LEU A 169 -0.12 9.06 -3.39
CA LEU A 169 -0.12 7.61 -3.27
C LEU A 169 0.55 6.98 -4.50
N GLY A 170 1.67 6.32 -4.26
CA GLY A 170 2.57 5.77 -5.28
C GLY A 170 2.93 4.30 -5.05
N HIS A 171 1.96 3.48 -4.60
CA HIS A 171 2.10 2.03 -4.61
C HIS A 171 1.18 1.31 -5.62
N ILE A 172 1.69 0.24 -6.26
CA ILE A 172 0.94 -0.58 -7.22
C ILE A 172 -0.36 -1.17 -6.62
N PHE A 173 -0.33 -1.58 -5.36
CA PHE A 173 -1.53 -2.07 -4.67
C PHE A 173 -2.56 -0.99 -4.39
N ASN A 174 -2.16 0.30 -4.28
CA ASN A 174 -3.14 1.38 -4.22
C ASN A 174 -3.92 1.43 -5.55
N HIS A 175 -3.21 1.34 -6.68
CA HIS A 175 -3.83 1.33 -8.00
C HIS A 175 -4.74 0.12 -8.21
N PHE A 176 -4.27 -1.09 -7.90
CA PHE A 176 -5.09 -2.29 -8.02
C PHE A 176 -6.38 -2.19 -7.20
N HIS A 177 -6.31 -1.60 -5.99
CA HIS A 177 -7.50 -1.42 -5.18
C HIS A 177 -8.46 -0.40 -5.79
N LEU A 178 -7.95 0.80 -6.09
CA LEU A 178 -8.76 1.94 -6.52
C LEU A 178 -9.39 1.78 -7.91
N TYR A 179 -8.73 1.04 -8.81
CA TYR A 179 -9.14 0.95 -10.22
C TYR A 179 -9.47 -0.47 -10.70
N GLU A 180 -9.09 -1.51 -9.95
CA GLU A 180 -9.24 -2.91 -10.40
C GLU A 180 -10.01 -3.81 -9.41
N GLY A 181 -10.50 -3.24 -8.30
CA GLY A 181 -11.28 -3.98 -7.31
C GLY A 181 -10.44 -4.99 -6.51
N TYR A 182 -9.14 -4.77 -6.35
CA TYR A 182 -8.28 -5.63 -5.53
C TYR A 182 -8.62 -5.51 -4.05
N MET A 183 -8.90 -6.64 -3.40
CA MET A 183 -9.31 -6.76 -1.99
C MET A 183 -8.30 -7.54 -1.13
N GLY A 184 -7.00 -7.44 -1.44
CA GLY A 184 -5.95 -7.93 -0.53
C GLY A 184 -5.72 -6.99 0.65
N GLY A 185 -4.84 -7.38 1.58
CA GLY A 185 -4.55 -6.58 2.78
C GLY A 185 -4.07 -5.18 2.45
N GLU A 186 -3.20 -5.05 1.45
CA GLU A 186 -2.71 -3.77 0.96
C GLU A 186 -3.84 -2.92 0.36
N GLY A 187 -4.80 -3.54 -0.31
CA GLY A 187 -5.97 -2.83 -0.84
C GLY A 187 -6.89 -2.33 0.27
N ILE A 188 -7.17 -3.18 1.25
CA ILE A 188 -8.01 -2.83 2.42
C ILE A 188 -7.37 -1.70 3.24
N TRP A 189 -6.04 -1.72 3.39
CA TRP A 189 -5.30 -0.63 4.02
C TRP A 189 -5.39 0.67 3.22
N THR A 190 -5.20 0.60 1.90
CA THR A 190 -5.40 1.75 1.00
C THR A 190 -6.80 2.35 1.19
N ALA A 191 -7.83 1.51 1.22
CA ALA A 191 -9.22 1.94 1.40
C ALA A 191 -9.40 2.77 2.68
N SER A 192 -8.90 2.23 3.80
CA SER A 192 -9.03 2.88 5.12
C SER A 192 -8.33 4.23 5.16
N LEU A 193 -7.12 4.31 4.59
CA LEU A 193 -6.35 5.55 4.54
C LEU A 193 -7.01 6.60 3.63
N VAL A 194 -7.43 6.21 2.43
CA VAL A 194 -8.11 7.10 1.47
C VAL A 194 -9.43 7.62 2.04
N GLU A 195 -10.20 6.77 2.70
CA GLU A 195 -11.44 7.13 3.36
C GLU A 195 -11.20 8.23 4.41
N THR A 196 -10.23 8.03 5.31
CA THR A 196 -9.89 9.01 6.36
C THR A 196 -9.39 10.33 5.78
N LEU A 197 -8.47 10.28 4.81
CA LEU A 197 -7.95 11.49 4.16
C LEU A 197 -9.03 12.27 3.42
N THR A 198 -9.93 11.56 2.72
CA THR A 198 -11.07 12.16 2.00
C THR A 198 -12.04 12.80 2.99
N LYS A 199 -12.39 12.11 4.09
CA LYS A 199 -13.24 12.61 5.16
C LYS A 199 -12.71 13.94 5.72
N TRP A 200 -11.38 14.07 5.85
CA TRP A 200 -10.75 15.28 6.37
C TRP A 200 -10.39 16.33 5.31
N GLY A 201 -10.79 16.13 4.05
CA GLY A 201 -10.69 17.14 3.01
C GLY A 201 -9.32 17.27 2.33
N TYR A 202 -8.39 16.33 2.56
CA TYR A 202 -7.09 16.34 1.89
C TYR A 202 -7.23 16.06 0.39
N THR A 203 -6.36 16.67 -0.42
CA THR A 203 -6.24 16.32 -1.83
C THR A 203 -5.32 15.10 -1.98
N ILE A 204 -5.84 14.03 -2.59
CA ILE A 204 -5.12 12.77 -2.78
C ILE A 204 -4.80 12.61 -4.27
N LEU A 205 -3.51 12.57 -4.59
CA LEU A 205 -3.02 12.31 -5.93
C LEU A 205 -2.56 10.86 -6.04
N HIS A 206 -2.86 10.23 -7.16
CA HIS A 206 -2.51 8.85 -7.47
C HIS A 206 -1.40 8.80 -8.52
N ALA A 207 -0.35 8.03 -8.26
CA ALA A 207 0.80 7.90 -9.14
C ALA A 207 1.20 6.43 -9.40
N ARG A 208 0.36 5.48 -8.99
CA ARG A 208 0.56 4.04 -9.17
C ARG A 208 1.91 3.59 -8.61
N ASP A 209 2.91 3.30 -9.42
CA ASP A 209 4.30 3.01 -9.02
C ASP A 209 5.25 3.65 -10.06
N ASP A 210 4.87 4.85 -10.50
CA ASP A 210 5.58 5.66 -11.49
C ASP A 210 6.33 6.81 -10.80
N TRP A 211 7.62 6.61 -10.54
CA TRP A 211 8.46 7.61 -9.87
C TRP A 211 8.68 8.87 -10.69
N VAL A 212 8.71 8.75 -12.02
CA VAL A 212 8.82 9.92 -12.90
C VAL A 212 7.56 10.78 -12.79
N TYR A 213 6.39 10.15 -12.77
CA TYR A 213 5.13 10.87 -12.59
C TYR A 213 4.96 11.43 -11.17
N MET A 214 5.35 10.69 -10.13
CA MET A 214 5.38 11.22 -8.75
C MET A 214 6.24 12.48 -8.63
N TRP A 215 7.43 12.46 -9.24
CA TRP A 215 8.32 13.61 -9.30
C TRP A 215 7.70 14.79 -10.05
N TYR A 216 7.02 14.52 -11.17
CA TYR A 216 6.28 15.54 -11.92
C TYR A 216 5.16 16.18 -11.08
N LEU A 217 4.32 15.37 -10.43
CA LEU A 217 3.24 15.85 -9.55
C LEU A 217 3.80 16.70 -8.40
N TYR A 218 4.86 16.21 -7.73
CA TYR A 218 5.51 16.91 -6.64
C TYR A 218 6.01 18.30 -7.07
N ASN A 219 6.68 18.40 -8.22
CA ASN A 219 7.27 19.66 -8.68
C ASN A 219 6.25 20.72 -9.10
N GLN A 220 5.00 20.36 -9.35
CA GLN A 220 3.95 21.34 -9.59
C GLN A 220 3.55 22.09 -8.32
N ILE A 221 3.61 21.43 -7.16
CA ILE A 221 3.06 21.92 -5.89
C ILE A 221 3.92 21.50 -4.67
N PRO A 222 5.25 21.68 -4.69
CA PRO A 222 6.14 21.07 -3.70
C PRO A 222 5.86 21.52 -2.27
N GLY A 223 5.39 22.76 -2.08
CA GLY A 223 5.03 23.34 -0.78
C GLY A 223 3.71 22.84 -0.19
N MET A 224 2.85 22.18 -0.98
CA MET A 224 1.55 21.65 -0.54
C MET A 224 1.62 20.17 -0.17
N VAL A 225 2.61 19.44 -0.68
CA VAL A 225 2.76 18.00 -0.43
C VAL A 225 3.16 17.76 1.03
N LYS A 226 2.32 17.05 1.78
CA LYS A 226 2.60 16.65 3.18
C LYS A 226 3.36 15.34 3.26
N GLY A 227 3.13 14.42 2.31
CA GLY A 227 3.81 13.14 2.25
C GLY A 227 3.54 12.40 0.95
N ILE A 228 4.50 11.56 0.57
CA ILE A 228 4.42 10.62 -0.55
C ILE A 228 4.52 9.23 0.05
N ILE A 229 3.50 8.40 -0.16
CA ILE A 229 3.45 7.03 0.35
C ILE A 229 3.60 6.09 -0.84
N ALA A 230 4.74 5.43 -0.98
CA ALA A 230 5.10 4.68 -2.19
C ALA A 230 6.05 3.51 -1.91
N TRP A 231 6.25 2.63 -2.90
CA TRP A 231 7.40 1.71 -2.87
C TRP A 231 8.64 2.39 -3.42
N ARG A 232 9.82 2.12 -2.87
CA ARG A 232 11.09 2.75 -3.32
C ARG A 232 11.42 2.47 -4.78
N THR A 233 10.99 1.34 -5.32
CA THR A 233 11.08 1.01 -6.73
C THR A 233 9.69 0.92 -7.35
N GLY A 234 9.60 1.11 -8.65
CA GLY A 234 8.34 0.92 -9.34
C GLY A 234 8.55 0.49 -10.78
N GLN A 235 7.45 0.30 -11.51
CA GLN A 235 7.51 -0.01 -12.93
C GLN A 235 8.29 1.06 -13.71
N PHE A 236 8.21 2.33 -13.31
CA PHE A 236 8.85 3.44 -13.99
C PHE A 236 9.78 4.22 -13.04
N GLY A 237 11.01 3.73 -12.94
CA GLY A 237 12.08 4.38 -12.17
C GLY A 237 12.06 4.03 -10.67
N THR A 238 12.91 4.75 -9.93
CA THR A 238 13.11 4.55 -8.49
C THR A 238 13.06 5.87 -7.74
N PHE A 239 12.82 5.82 -6.43
CA PHE A 239 12.95 6.97 -5.55
C PHE A 239 14.35 7.55 -5.65
N GLU A 240 15.38 6.70 -5.63
CA GLU A 240 16.78 7.09 -5.70
C GLU A 240 17.09 7.90 -6.96
N ASP A 241 16.38 7.68 -8.07
CA ASP A 241 16.53 8.46 -9.31
C ASP A 241 15.85 9.83 -9.24
N GLN A 242 14.84 10.00 -8.39
CA GLN A 242 14.04 11.22 -8.28
C GLN A 242 14.29 11.99 -6.98
N MET A 243 15.09 11.43 -6.08
CA MET A 243 15.43 12.00 -4.78
C MET A 243 16.25 13.27 -4.93
N LYS A 244 15.95 14.24 -4.06
CA LYS A 244 16.70 15.48 -3.89
C LYS A 244 18.13 15.17 -3.46
N THR A 245 19.09 15.72 -4.19
CA THR A 245 20.52 15.63 -3.87
C THR A 245 21.17 16.98 -4.10
N GLY A 246 22.44 17.14 -3.72
CA GLY A 246 23.20 18.35 -4.05
C GLY A 246 23.22 18.65 -5.57
N ARG A 247 23.13 17.62 -6.42
CA ARG A 247 23.07 17.77 -7.89
C ARG A 247 21.64 17.87 -8.44
N ARG A 248 20.67 17.25 -7.77
CA ARG A 248 19.24 17.29 -8.13
C ARG A 248 18.48 18.15 -7.14
N GLN A 249 18.55 19.47 -7.30
CA GLN A 249 17.91 20.42 -6.37
C GLN A 249 16.38 20.39 -6.42
N HIS A 250 15.80 20.00 -7.55
CA HIS A 250 14.35 19.83 -7.78
C HIS A 250 13.88 18.38 -7.54
N GLY A 251 14.68 17.55 -6.87
CA GLY A 251 14.24 16.22 -6.48
C GLY A 251 13.30 16.24 -5.28
N ILE A 252 12.65 15.11 -5.01
CA ILE A 252 11.80 14.90 -3.82
C ILE A 252 12.72 14.73 -2.60
N PRO A 253 12.58 15.54 -1.53
CA PRO A 253 13.38 15.37 -0.33
C PRO A 253 12.97 14.10 0.41
N ALA A 254 13.95 13.38 0.95
CA ALA A 254 13.71 12.06 1.55
C ALA A 254 12.75 12.09 2.74
N TRP A 255 12.70 13.19 3.50
CA TRP A 255 11.79 13.32 4.64
C TRP A 255 10.31 13.38 4.25
N GLN A 256 9.97 13.66 2.99
CA GLN A 256 8.59 13.62 2.49
C GLN A 256 8.18 12.24 1.96
N PHE A 257 9.14 11.31 1.76
CA PHE A 257 8.87 9.98 1.22
C PHE A 257 8.77 8.94 2.34
N PHE A 258 7.59 8.33 2.47
CA PHE A 258 7.31 7.24 3.37
C PHE A 258 7.14 5.94 2.59
N VAL A 259 7.86 4.90 3.01
CA VAL A 259 7.81 3.61 2.34
C VAL A 259 6.53 2.88 2.70
N TYR A 260 5.73 2.56 1.68
CA TYR A 260 4.55 1.71 1.79
C TYR A 260 4.98 0.26 2.01
N ASN A 261 4.97 -0.20 3.26
CA ASN A 261 5.23 -1.59 3.61
C ASN A 261 3.96 -2.13 4.28
N TYR A 262 3.26 -3.11 3.73
CA TYR A 262 2.09 -3.63 4.45
C TYR A 262 2.50 -4.41 5.71
N PHE A 263 3.53 -5.23 5.56
CA PHE A 263 4.05 -6.14 6.57
C PHE A 263 5.01 -5.42 7.54
N PRO A 264 5.08 -5.84 8.81
CA PRO A 264 6.04 -5.30 9.76
C PRO A 264 7.49 -5.56 9.33
N ASP A 265 8.43 -4.94 10.03
CA ASP A 265 9.85 -5.32 10.06
C ASP A 265 10.66 -5.09 8.78
N HIS A 266 10.17 -4.20 7.90
CA HIS A 266 10.91 -3.75 6.72
C HIS A 266 11.63 -2.42 6.99
N TYR A 267 12.96 -2.47 7.07
CA TYR A 267 13.83 -1.29 7.27
C TYR A 267 14.39 -0.81 5.93
N THR A 268 13.55 -0.16 5.12
CA THR A 268 13.87 0.18 3.72
C THR A 268 13.98 1.68 3.43
N SER A 269 13.64 2.54 4.38
CA SER A 269 13.82 3.99 4.25
C SER A 269 15.28 4.42 4.43
N ILE A 270 15.72 5.36 3.58
CA ILE A 270 17.02 6.05 3.72
C ILE A 270 17.07 6.99 4.92
N VAL A 271 15.90 7.47 5.38
CA VAL A 271 15.83 8.42 6.50
C VAL A 271 15.95 7.67 7.82
N GLY A 272 15.07 6.70 8.07
CA GLY A 272 15.04 5.95 9.32
C GLY A 272 13.74 5.19 9.54
N ASP A 273 13.61 4.58 10.72
CA ASP A 273 12.55 3.61 11.02
C ASP A 273 11.17 4.24 10.85
N ALA A 274 10.98 5.46 11.35
CA ALA A 274 9.69 6.15 11.33
C ALA A 274 9.19 6.47 9.92
N TRP A 275 10.02 6.35 8.87
CA TRP A 275 9.61 6.50 7.48
C TRP A 275 9.20 5.18 6.80
N ASN A 276 9.23 4.06 7.51
CA ASN A 276 8.61 2.82 7.08
C ASN A 276 7.19 2.79 7.65
N MET A 277 6.19 2.85 6.78
CA MET A 277 4.78 2.80 7.17
C MET A 277 4.26 1.38 7.11
N HIS A 278 3.62 0.91 8.17
CA HIS A 278 3.07 -0.45 8.29
C HIS A 278 1.57 -0.45 8.62
N SER A 279 0.85 -1.44 8.09
CA SER A 279 -0.55 -1.68 8.46
C SER A 279 -0.71 -2.74 9.55
N GLU A 280 0.28 -3.60 9.68
CA GLU A 280 0.34 -4.62 10.71
C GLU A 280 1.42 -4.26 11.73
N PHE A 281 1.11 -4.38 13.01
CA PHE A 281 2.02 -4.02 14.09
C PHE A 281 3.10 -5.08 14.31
N GLY A 282 2.82 -6.34 13.94
CA GLY A 282 3.68 -7.48 14.23
C GLY A 282 3.62 -7.86 15.72
N TYR A 283 4.65 -8.56 16.18
CA TYR A 283 4.82 -8.93 17.59
C TYR A 283 6.30 -8.87 17.95
N SER A 284 6.63 -8.06 18.94
CA SER A 284 7.97 -7.98 19.52
C SER A 284 7.86 -7.48 20.97
N HIS A 285 8.76 -7.95 21.83
CA HIS A 285 8.89 -7.45 23.21
C HIS A 285 9.39 -6.01 23.22
N GLU A 286 10.13 -5.59 22.19
CA GLU A 286 10.63 -4.24 22.02
C GLU A 286 9.80 -3.45 21.00
N GLN A 287 9.35 -2.26 21.41
CA GLN A 287 8.57 -1.40 20.54
C GLN A 287 9.46 -0.75 19.48
N ARG A 288 9.20 -1.08 18.22
CA ARG A 288 9.89 -0.49 17.07
C ARG A 288 9.32 0.88 16.73
N ASN A 289 10.16 1.79 16.23
CA ASN A 289 9.78 3.17 15.91
C ASN A 289 9.20 3.33 14.49
N PHE A 290 8.48 2.32 13.98
CA PHE A 290 7.83 2.40 12.68
C PHE A 290 6.57 3.28 12.72
N THR A 291 6.19 3.86 11.58
CA THR A 291 4.90 4.55 11.47
C THR A 291 3.80 3.51 11.26
N PHE A 292 3.08 3.17 12.32
CA PHE A 292 1.96 2.23 12.27
C PHE A 292 0.64 2.98 11.96
N ILE A 293 0.05 2.69 10.80
CA ILE A 293 -1.29 3.13 10.43
C ILE A 293 -2.09 1.88 10.04
N PRO A 294 -2.91 1.31 10.94
CA PRO A 294 -3.63 0.07 10.67
C PRO A 294 -4.67 0.24 9.57
N TYR A 295 -5.18 -0.84 8.98
CA TYR A 295 -6.49 -0.78 8.32
C TYR A 295 -7.60 -0.79 9.38
N VAL A 296 -8.82 -0.39 8.97
CA VAL A 296 -9.96 -0.40 9.88
C VAL A 296 -10.73 -1.70 9.79
N VAL A 297 -11.05 -2.26 10.96
CA VAL A 297 -12.06 -3.28 11.13
C VAL A 297 -13.27 -2.67 11.82
N GLU A 298 -14.43 -2.81 11.20
CA GLU A 298 -15.69 -2.29 11.72
C GLU A 298 -16.54 -3.40 12.33
N PRO A 299 -17.47 -3.05 13.24
CA PRO A 299 -18.49 -3.98 13.70
C PRO A 299 -19.28 -4.53 12.50
N ALA A 300 -19.58 -5.82 12.55
CA ALA A 300 -20.35 -6.45 11.48
C ALA A 300 -21.77 -5.89 11.42
N THR A 301 -22.06 -5.10 10.39
CA THR A 301 -23.40 -4.58 10.09
C THR A 301 -24.11 -5.43 9.04
N THR A 302 -23.37 -6.09 8.14
CA THR A 302 -23.91 -6.98 7.11
C THR A 302 -22.89 -8.05 6.74
N PRO A 303 -23.15 -9.35 7.00
CA PRO A 303 -24.29 -9.86 7.78
C PRO A 303 -24.22 -9.39 9.25
N PRO A 304 -25.36 -9.29 9.96
CA PRO A 304 -25.33 -9.06 11.39
C PRO A 304 -24.65 -10.22 12.13
N TYR A 305 -24.18 -9.96 13.35
CA TYR A 305 -23.71 -11.01 14.25
C TYR A 305 -24.79 -12.08 14.45
N ILE A 306 -24.42 -13.34 14.24
CA ILE A 306 -25.23 -14.53 14.51
C ILE A 306 -24.64 -15.20 15.75
N PRO A 307 -25.37 -15.46 16.85
CA PRO A 307 -24.82 -16.17 17.99
C PRO A 307 -24.26 -17.56 17.62
N ALA A 308 -23.10 -17.94 18.17
CA ALA A 308 -22.39 -19.17 17.81
C ALA A 308 -23.26 -20.43 17.91
N VAL A 309 -24.15 -20.50 18.91
CA VAL A 309 -25.08 -21.62 19.14
C VAL A 309 -26.08 -21.82 18.00
N GLN A 310 -26.37 -20.78 17.21
CA GLN A 310 -27.28 -20.83 16.06
C GLN A 310 -26.56 -21.18 14.76
N ARG A 311 -25.23 -21.14 14.75
CA ARG A 311 -24.42 -21.45 13.57
C ARG A 311 -24.28 -22.96 13.42
N PRO A 312 -24.20 -23.51 12.20
CA PRO A 312 -23.81 -24.91 12.00
C PRO A 312 -22.42 -25.19 12.59
N ASN A 313 -22.09 -26.47 12.79
CA ASN A 313 -20.74 -26.92 13.21
C ASN A 313 -19.72 -26.82 12.06
N GLN A 314 -19.66 -25.64 11.45
CA GLN A 314 -18.87 -25.34 10.26
C GLN A 314 -17.58 -24.62 10.64
N VAL A 315 -16.46 -25.09 10.10
CA VAL A 315 -15.15 -24.44 10.18
C VAL A 315 -14.78 -23.88 8.82
N TYR A 316 -14.56 -22.57 8.76
CA TYR A 316 -14.14 -21.88 7.54
C TYR A 316 -12.62 -21.90 7.41
N ILE A 317 -12.09 -22.48 6.34
CA ILE A 317 -10.66 -22.52 6.08
C ILE A 317 -10.20 -21.23 5.41
N LEU A 318 -9.19 -20.58 5.97
CA LEU A 318 -8.55 -19.40 5.41
C LEU A 318 -7.68 -19.76 4.20
N ALA A 319 -8.32 -19.91 3.03
CA ALA A 319 -7.65 -20.10 1.76
C ALA A 319 -8.52 -19.58 0.62
N LYS A 320 -7.89 -18.98 -0.40
CA LYS A 320 -8.58 -18.52 -1.63
C LYS A 320 -8.12 -19.23 -2.90
N PHE A 321 -6.94 -19.87 -2.88
CA PHE A 321 -6.43 -20.64 -4.00
C PHE A 321 -6.15 -22.09 -3.61
N VAL A 322 -6.51 -23.04 -4.47
CA VAL A 322 -6.29 -24.48 -4.24
C VAL A 322 -4.81 -24.80 -4.03
N ARG A 323 -3.91 -24.07 -4.71
CA ARG A 323 -2.45 -24.24 -4.55
C ARG A 323 -1.93 -23.98 -3.13
N TYR A 324 -2.70 -23.34 -2.24
CA TYR A 324 -2.26 -23.15 -0.84
C TYR A 324 -2.17 -24.46 -0.07
N PHE A 325 -2.87 -25.50 -0.50
CA PHE A 325 -2.83 -26.83 0.11
C PHE A 325 -1.68 -27.70 -0.41
N TYR A 326 -0.76 -27.13 -1.20
CA TYR A 326 0.33 -27.86 -1.86
C TYR A 326 1.70 -27.30 -1.44
N ASN A 327 2.73 -28.14 -1.46
CA ASN A 327 4.09 -27.85 -0.94
C ASN A 327 4.69 -26.52 -1.45
N GLY A 328 4.36 -26.10 -2.68
CA GLY A 328 4.83 -24.82 -3.23
C GLY A 328 4.38 -23.58 -2.43
N ALA A 329 3.27 -23.68 -1.70
CA ALA A 329 2.77 -22.63 -0.81
C ALA A 329 3.15 -22.87 0.67
N GLN A 330 3.89 -23.94 0.96
CA GLN A 330 4.29 -24.33 2.32
C GLN A 330 3.12 -24.36 3.30
N PRO A 331 2.08 -25.20 3.09
CA PRO A 331 0.95 -25.31 4.01
C PRO A 331 1.41 -25.71 5.42
N ALA A 332 0.67 -25.28 6.44
CA ALA A 332 0.86 -25.74 7.81
C ALA A 332 0.50 -27.23 8.00
N TRP A 333 -0.29 -27.77 7.08
CA TRP A 333 -0.82 -29.13 7.12
C TRP A 333 -0.42 -29.84 5.83
N GLU A 334 0.81 -30.34 5.78
CA GLU A 334 1.37 -31.03 4.60
C GLU A 334 0.67 -32.36 4.32
N ASP A 335 0.33 -33.11 5.38
CA ASP A 335 -0.55 -34.26 5.26
C ASP A 335 -1.98 -33.80 4.99
N ARG A 336 -2.36 -33.80 3.71
CA ARG A 336 -3.69 -33.45 3.24
C ARG A 336 -4.79 -34.41 3.76
N GLY A 337 -4.45 -35.59 4.25
CA GLY A 337 -5.39 -36.53 4.85
C GLY A 337 -5.92 -36.09 6.22
N ILE A 338 -5.26 -35.14 6.87
CA ILE A 338 -5.64 -34.65 8.21
C ILE A 338 -7.06 -34.11 8.26
N PHE A 339 -7.52 -33.43 7.21
CA PHE A 339 -8.86 -32.84 7.17
C PHE A 339 -9.96 -33.91 7.19
N LEU A 340 -9.77 -35.02 6.47
CA LEU A 340 -10.72 -36.13 6.47
C LEU A 340 -10.73 -36.84 7.84
N ARG A 341 -9.56 -37.10 8.42
CA ARG A 341 -9.46 -37.74 9.74
C ARG A 341 -10.07 -36.88 10.83
N ALA A 342 -9.72 -35.59 10.86
CA ALA A 342 -10.29 -34.63 11.79
C ALA A 342 -11.82 -34.53 11.64
N LYS A 343 -12.34 -34.52 10.40
CA LYS A 343 -13.78 -34.57 10.15
C LYS A 343 -14.43 -35.81 10.76
N GLN A 344 -13.89 -37.00 10.49
CA GLN A 344 -14.45 -38.25 11.01
C GLN A 344 -14.43 -38.34 12.54
N ILE A 345 -13.45 -37.69 13.19
CA ILE A 345 -13.36 -37.62 14.65
C ILE A 345 -14.38 -36.62 15.19
N LEU A 346 -14.32 -35.38 14.70
CA LEU A 346 -15.12 -34.27 15.23
C LEU A 346 -16.60 -34.40 14.91
N GLU A 347 -16.99 -35.04 13.80
CA GLU A 347 -18.40 -35.26 13.45
C GLU A 347 -19.13 -36.19 14.43
N LYS A 348 -18.40 -37.05 15.15
CA LYS A 348 -18.96 -37.87 16.25
C LYS A 348 -19.32 -37.02 17.47
N GLU A 349 -18.59 -35.94 17.70
CA GLU A 349 -18.76 -35.04 18.85
C GLU A 349 -19.69 -33.86 18.52
N PHE A 350 -19.62 -33.39 17.27
CA PHE A 350 -20.37 -32.27 16.73
C PHE A 350 -21.13 -32.73 15.48
N PRO A 351 -22.37 -33.22 15.62
CA PRO A 351 -23.16 -33.70 14.48
C PRO A 351 -23.25 -32.65 13.37
N GLY A 352 -23.05 -33.09 12.12
CA GLY A 352 -23.01 -32.21 10.95
C GLY A 352 -21.74 -31.37 10.84
N PHE A 353 -20.66 -31.74 11.54
CA PHE A 353 -19.37 -31.06 11.42
C PHE A 353 -18.84 -31.07 9.99
N GLU A 354 -18.38 -29.91 9.53
CA GLU A 354 -17.75 -29.80 8.22
C GLU A 354 -16.69 -28.72 8.11
N PHE A 355 -15.72 -28.97 7.24
CA PHE A 355 -14.80 -27.96 6.74
C PHE A 355 -15.33 -27.37 5.44
N VAL A 356 -15.36 -26.05 5.36
CA VAL A 356 -15.67 -25.32 4.13
C VAL A 356 -14.53 -24.39 3.74
N VAL A 357 -14.42 -24.12 2.44
CA VAL A 357 -13.43 -23.18 1.90
C VAL A 357 -14.01 -22.45 0.70
N GLY A 358 -13.71 -21.17 0.56
CA GLY A 358 -14.01 -20.40 -0.65
C GLY A 358 -12.80 -20.27 -1.54
N CYS A 359 -12.57 -21.21 -2.46
CA CYS A 359 -11.36 -21.18 -3.28
C CYS A 359 -11.60 -21.45 -4.77
N ARG A 360 -10.64 -20.96 -5.57
CA ARG A 360 -10.53 -21.22 -7.01
C ARG A 360 -9.14 -21.71 -7.37
N ASP A 361 -9.00 -22.29 -8.54
CA ASP A 361 -7.68 -22.47 -9.15
C ASP A 361 -7.30 -21.20 -9.91
N ASP A 362 -6.24 -20.51 -9.47
CA ASP A 362 -5.78 -19.25 -10.05
C ASP A 362 -4.71 -19.43 -11.13
N ARG A 363 -4.39 -20.68 -11.48
CA ARG A 363 -3.44 -21.01 -12.55
C ARG A 363 -4.13 -20.90 -13.91
N ASN A 364 -3.35 -20.74 -14.99
CA ASN A 364 -3.93 -20.72 -16.32
C ASN A 364 -4.44 -22.11 -16.75
N GLY A 365 -5.33 -22.16 -17.74
CA GLY A 365 -5.99 -23.42 -18.15
C GLY A 365 -5.02 -24.53 -18.56
N ASP A 366 -3.88 -24.20 -19.17
CA ASP A 366 -2.88 -25.19 -19.58
C ASP A 366 -2.16 -25.77 -18.36
N GLN A 367 -1.80 -24.94 -17.37
CA GLN A 367 -1.23 -25.39 -16.10
C GLN A 367 -2.20 -26.28 -15.32
N GLN A 368 -3.50 -25.95 -15.33
CA GLN A 368 -4.52 -26.76 -14.68
C GLN A 368 -4.65 -28.14 -15.34
N LYS A 369 -4.63 -28.20 -16.68
CA LYS A 369 -4.68 -29.46 -17.43
C LYS A 369 -3.42 -30.32 -17.22
N GLN A 370 -2.25 -29.70 -17.21
CA GLN A 370 -0.97 -30.41 -17.06
C GLN A 370 -0.78 -30.95 -15.64
N ASN A 371 -1.17 -30.18 -14.64
CA ASN A 371 -1.02 -30.54 -13.22
C ASN A 371 -2.34 -30.28 -12.47
N PRO A 372 -3.35 -31.15 -12.58
CA PRO A 372 -4.60 -30.97 -11.85
C PRO A 372 -4.36 -30.85 -10.34
N MET A 373 -5.01 -29.87 -9.72
CA MET A 373 -4.98 -29.70 -8.27
C MET A 373 -6.39 -29.85 -7.75
N GLU A 374 -6.52 -30.64 -6.69
CA GLU A 374 -7.80 -30.93 -6.03
C GLU A 374 -7.73 -30.43 -4.60
N LEU A 375 -8.88 -30.19 -4.00
CA LEU A 375 -8.94 -29.93 -2.57
C LEU A 375 -8.65 -31.20 -1.78
N PRO A 376 -8.04 -31.10 -0.59
CA PRO A 376 -7.98 -32.21 0.35
C PRO A 376 -9.37 -32.82 0.61
N ALA A 377 -9.42 -34.14 0.74
CA ALA A 377 -10.65 -34.85 1.10
C ALA A 377 -11.18 -34.37 2.46
N GLY A 378 -12.50 -34.34 2.61
CA GLY A 378 -13.17 -33.84 3.82
C GLY A 378 -13.46 -32.34 3.82
N ILE A 379 -12.98 -31.59 2.82
CA ILE A 379 -13.26 -30.15 2.64
C ILE A 379 -14.30 -29.95 1.54
N ARG A 380 -15.31 -29.11 1.80
CA ARG A 380 -16.29 -28.68 0.80
C ARG A 380 -15.92 -27.31 0.23
N ASN A 381 -15.83 -27.20 -1.10
CA ASN A 381 -15.60 -25.92 -1.76
C ASN A 381 -16.91 -25.14 -1.92
N LEU A 382 -16.90 -23.87 -1.53
CA LEU A 382 -17.97 -22.90 -1.76
C LEU A 382 -17.76 -22.10 -3.05
N GLY A 383 -16.60 -22.28 -3.70
CA GLY A 383 -16.22 -21.56 -4.92
C GLY A 383 -15.66 -20.16 -4.63
N GLN A 384 -15.42 -19.41 -5.70
CA GLN A 384 -15.02 -18.01 -5.59
C GLN A 384 -16.22 -17.15 -5.18
N MET A 385 -16.01 -16.28 -4.19
CA MET A 385 -17.03 -15.40 -3.64
C MET A 385 -16.55 -13.94 -3.68
N ASP A 386 -17.50 -13.00 -3.68
CA ASP A 386 -17.21 -11.60 -3.41
C ASP A 386 -17.11 -11.36 -1.89
N LYS A 387 -16.87 -10.09 -1.50
CA LYS A 387 -16.72 -9.71 -0.08
C LYS A 387 -17.97 -10.05 0.75
N VAL A 388 -19.15 -9.73 0.23
CA VAL A 388 -20.41 -9.84 0.99
C VAL A 388 -20.73 -11.31 1.22
N GLU A 389 -20.60 -12.14 0.18
CA GLU A 389 -20.83 -13.57 0.28
C GLU A 389 -19.75 -14.26 1.15
N PHE A 390 -18.48 -13.83 1.07
CA PHE A 390 -17.43 -14.30 1.97
C PHE A 390 -17.78 -14.01 3.44
N GLU A 391 -18.14 -12.77 3.78
CA GLU A 391 -18.50 -12.38 5.13
C GLU A 391 -19.76 -13.12 5.61
N ARG A 392 -20.72 -13.39 4.71
CA ARG A 392 -21.89 -14.24 5.00
C ARG A 392 -21.52 -15.67 5.36
N GLN A 393 -20.65 -16.30 4.59
CA GLN A 393 -20.19 -17.66 4.88
C GLN A 393 -19.36 -17.71 6.15
N LEU A 394 -18.56 -16.66 6.39
CA LEU A 394 -17.77 -16.54 7.60
C LEU A 394 -18.69 -16.40 8.83
N ALA A 395 -19.67 -15.50 8.81
CA ALA A 395 -20.65 -15.33 9.89
C ALA A 395 -21.48 -16.59 10.17
N ASN A 396 -21.64 -17.47 9.16
CA ASN A 396 -22.28 -18.77 9.31
C ASN A 396 -21.33 -19.86 9.84
N SER A 397 -20.09 -19.53 10.20
CA SER A 397 -19.08 -20.46 10.71
C SER A 397 -18.80 -20.25 12.20
N ARG A 398 -18.39 -21.30 12.89
CA ARG A 398 -18.03 -21.23 14.31
C ARG A 398 -16.54 -20.97 14.55
N VAL A 399 -15.69 -21.31 13.58
CA VAL A 399 -14.22 -21.16 13.70
C VAL A 399 -13.64 -20.79 12.34
N MET A 400 -12.60 -19.94 12.32
CA MET A 400 -11.73 -19.77 11.16
C MET A 400 -10.44 -20.56 11.37
N LEU A 401 -10.08 -21.41 10.40
CA LEU A 401 -8.89 -22.25 10.45
C LEU A 401 -7.81 -21.74 9.49
N GLY A 402 -6.66 -21.38 10.05
CA GLY A 402 -5.45 -21.09 9.31
C GLY A 402 -4.79 -22.33 8.72
N ILE A 403 -4.20 -22.20 7.52
CA ILE A 403 -3.42 -23.25 6.85
C ILE A 403 -1.97 -22.83 6.54
N GLY A 404 -1.48 -21.77 7.20
CA GLY A 404 -0.14 -21.21 7.02
C GLY A 404 -0.09 -20.05 6.03
N TRP A 405 -0.74 -20.17 4.86
CA TRP A 405 -0.82 -19.11 3.85
C TRP A 405 -2.27 -18.77 3.50
N PRO A 406 -2.65 -17.49 3.30
CA PRO A 406 -1.82 -16.29 3.33
C PRO A 406 -1.40 -15.88 4.75
N THR A 407 -0.24 -15.24 4.86
CA THR A 407 0.25 -14.63 6.11
C THR A 407 -0.28 -13.21 6.29
N LEU A 408 -0.50 -12.78 7.53
CA LEU A 408 -0.93 -11.42 7.90
C LEU A 408 -2.15 -10.92 7.09
N SER A 409 -3.09 -11.82 6.83
CA SER A 409 -4.34 -11.49 6.15
C SER A 409 -5.28 -10.71 7.08
N PRO A 410 -6.09 -9.76 6.59
CA PRO A 410 -7.14 -9.13 7.42
C PRO A 410 -8.28 -10.07 7.82
N SER A 411 -8.44 -11.22 7.15
CA SER A 411 -9.60 -12.10 7.33
C SER A 411 -9.77 -12.64 8.76
N PRO A 412 -8.71 -13.03 9.51
CA PRO A 412 -8.82 -13.33 10.93
C PRO A 412 -9.32 -12.16 11.79
N HIS A 413 -8.95 -10.91 11.49
CA HIS A 413 -9.49 -9.76 12.21
C HIS A 413 -10.99 -9.57 11.94
N VAL A 414 -11.45 -9.80 10.70
CA VAL A 414 -12.88 -9.83 10.35
C VAL A 414 -13.61 -11.00 11.01
N ALA A 415 -12.97 -12.16 11.12
CA ALA A 415 -13.54 -13.30 11.85
C ALA A 415 -13.77 -12.95 13.33
N LEU A 416 -12.78 -12.34 13.98
CA LEU A 416 -12.91 -11.88 15.37
C LEU A 416 -14.05 -10.85 15.52
N SER A 417 -14.20 -9.91 14.58
CA SER A 417 -15.30 -8.92 14.63
C SER A 417 -16.69 -9.53 14.43
N LEU A 418 -16.77 -10.76 13.93
CA LEU A 418 -17.98 -11.57 13.82
C LEU A 418 -18.15 -12.56 14.99
N GLY A 419 -17.28 -12.53 16.00
CA GLY A 419 -17.28 -13.48 17.11
C GLY A 419 -16.91 -14.88 16.65
N ILE A 420 -15.87 -15.00 15.82
CA ILE A 420 -15.34 -16.26 15.31
C ILE A 420 -13.86 -16.36 15.71
N PRO A 421 -13.49 -17.31 16.58
CA PRO A 421 -12.10 -17.52 16.95
C PRO A 421 -11.26 -18.00 15.77
N PHE A 422 -9.97 -17.68 15.81
CA PHE A 422 -9.00 -18.03 14.79
C PHE A 422 -8.03 -19.10 15.28
N ILE A 423 -7.83 -20.16 14.50
CA ILE A 423 -6.77 -21.14 14.72
C ILE A 423 -5.56 -20.74 13.87
N SER A 424 -4.50 -20.29 14.53
CA SER A 424 -3.29 -19.75 13.89
C SER A 424 -2.14 -20.75 13.96
N PRO A 425 -1.72 -21.36 12.84
CA PRO A 425 -0.55 -22.22 12.85
C PRO A 425 0.75 -21.42 13.03
N PHE A 426 1.69 -22.00 13.79
CA PHE A 426 3.05 -21.49 13.96
C PHE A 426 4.10 -22.59 13.80
N SER A 427 5.36 -22.19 13.65
CA SER A 427 6.50 -23.11 13.62
C SER A 427 7.62 -22.62 14.52
N VAL A 428 8.53 -23.53 14.88
CA VAL A 428 9.65 -23.28 15.78
C VAL A 428 10.99 -23.66 15.15
N HIS A 429 12.03 -22.92 15.49
CA HIS A 429 13.42 -23.34 15.36
C HIS A 429 13.86 -24.12 16.61
N GLY A 430 15.01 -24.80 16.54
CA GLY A 430 15.55 -25.58 17.67
C GLY A 430 15.88 -24.78 18.93
N TRP A 431 15.89 -23.44 18.85
CA TRP A 431 16.12 -22.52 19.98
C TRP A 431 14.84 -21.77 20.42
N SER A 432 13.68 -22.05 19.83
CA SER A 432 12.44 -21.34 20.21
C SER A 432 11.92 -21.86 21.54
N ASP A 433 11.32 -20.96 22.32
CA ASP A 433 10.48 -21.29 23.47
C ASP A 433 9.01 -21.34 23.01
N LEU A 434 8.30 -22.41 23.36
CA LEU A 434 6.88 -22.57 23.02
C LEU A 434 6.00 -21.56 23.76
N GLU A 435 6.42 -21.13 24.95
CA GLU A 435 5.70 -20.16 25.77
C GLU A 435 6.01 -18.71 25.41
N ASP A 436 7.01 -18.47 24.56
CA ASP A 436 7.35 -17.13 24.06
C ASP A 436 7.10 -17.00 22.54
N PRO A 437 5.96 -16.40 22.15
CA PRO A 437 5.64 -16.16 20.74
C PRO A 437 6.65 -15.31 19.98
N GLU A 438 7.50 -14.52 20.64
CA GLU A 438 8.55 -13.76 19.94
C GLU A 438 9.60 -14.70 19.33
N THR A 439 9.91 -15.80 20.01
CA THR A 439 10.96 -16.74 19.60
C THR A 439 10.52 -17.71 18.49
N TRP A 440 9.22 -17.79 18.19
CA TRP A 440 8.69 -18.68 17.16
C TRP A 440 9.25 -18.30 15.77
N ALA A 441 9.72 -19.32 15.04
CA ALA A 441 10.26 -19.19 13.68
C ALA A 441 9.30 -18.48 12.71
N SER A 442 8.01 -18.84 12.78
CA SER A 442 6.97 -18.18 12.00
C SER A 442 5.60 -18.36 12.64
N SER A 443 4.68 -17.45 12.36
CA SER A 443 3.25 -17.60 12.63
C SER A 443 2.48 -17.16 11.38
N GLN A 444 1.33 -17.77 11.13
CA GLN A 444 0.47 -17.29 10.04
C GLN A 444 0.06 -15.83 10.24
N HIS A 445 -0.13 -15.38 11.47
CA HIS A 445 -0.52 -13.99 11.75
C HIS A 445 0.27 -13.40 12.92
N HIS A 446 1.35 -12.68 12.61
CA HIS A 446 2.26 -12.14 13.63
C HIS A 446 1.57 -11.20 14.62
N THR A 447 0.73 -10.25 14.16
CA THR A 447 0.02 -9.33 15.05
C THR A 447 -0.92 -10.06 16.03
N LEU A 448 -1.48 -11.20 15.64
CA LEU A 448 -2.43 -11.95 16.47
C LEU A 448 -1.74 -12.88 17.47
N LYS A 449 -0.39 -12.94 17.50
CA LYS A 449 0.37 -13.56 18.60
C LYS A 449 0.08 -12.90 19.95
N THR A 450 -0.37 -11.64 19.94
CA THR A 450 -0.76 -10.90 21.16
C THR A 450 -2.03 -11.45 21.82
N LEU A 451 -2.82 -12.24 21.09
CA LEU A 451 -4.06 -12.83 21.61
C LEU A 451 -3.84 -14.31 21.92
N THR A 452 -4.56 -14.78 22.93
CA THR A 452 -4.60 -16.17 23.37
C THR A 452 -6.02 -16.73 23.27
N GLU A 453 -6.22 -17.98 23.71
CA GLU A 453 -7.56 -18.55 23.91
C GLU A 453 -8.40 -17.61 24.81
N PRO A 454 -9.71 -17.42 24.52
CA PRO A 454 -10.51 -18.12 23.50
C PRO A 454 -10.51 -17.45 22.11
N TYR A 455 -9.81 -16.33 21.91
CA TYR A 455 -9.84 -15.58 20.64
C TYR A 455 -8.97 -16.21 19.56
N VAL A 456 -7.74 -16.59 19.93
CA VAL A 456 -6.76 -17.17 19.00
C VAL A 456 -6.15 -18.42 19.62
N TYR A 457 -6.21 -19.53 18.88
CA TYR A 457 -5.61 -20.80 19.24
C TYR A 457 -4.35 -21.00 18.41
N HIS A 458 -3.18 -20.89 19.03
CA HIS A 458 -1.91 -21.10 18.34
C HIS A 458 -1.58 -22.59 18.31
N VAL A 459 -1.37 -23.13 17.10
CA VAL A 459 -1.18 -24.58 16.90
C VAL A 459 0.15 -24.85 16.22
N LEU A 460 0.93 -25.80 16.75
CA LEU A 460 2.18 -26.18 16.14
C LEU A 460 1.93 -26.85 14.78
N ARG A 461 2.58 -26.33 13.73
CA ARG A 461 2.55 -26.87 12.37
C ARG A 461 2.77 -28.38 12.37
N GLY A 462 1.90 -29.10 11.66
CA GLY A 462 1.97 -30.57 11.52
C GLY A 462 1.56 -31.38 12.76
N ASN A 463 1.22 -30.75 13.88
CA ASN A 463 0.75 -31.45 15.07
C ASN A 463 -0.75 -31.78 14.97
N GLU A 464 -1.07 -33.02 14.60
CA GLU A 464 -2.46 -33.48 14.40
C GLU A 464 -3.30 -33.43 15.68
N THR A 465 -2.73 -33.79 16.83
CA THR A 465 -3.45 -33.74 18.10
C THR A 465 -3.84 -32.31 18.45
N GLN A 466 -2.88 -31.37 18.41
CA GLN A 466 -3.18 -29.96 18.68
C GLN A 466 -4.15 -29.37 17.65
N PHE A 467 -4.07 -29.78 16.38
CA PHE A 467 -4.99 -29.37 15.32
C PHE A 467 -6.44 -29.76 15.66
N ILE A 468 -6.69 -31.02 16.01
CA ILE A 468 -8.02 -31.52 16.36
C ILE A 468 -8.51 -30.89 17.68
N ASP A 469 -7.63 -30.82 18.68
CA ASP A 469 -7.98 -30.30 20.01
C ASP A 469 -8.34 -28.81 19.96
N ALA A 470 -7.58 -28.00 19.20
CA ALA A 470 -7.89 -26.59 19.02
C ALA A 470 -9.24 -26.38 18.35
N ILE A 471 -9.59 -27.17 17.32
CA ILE A 471 -10.90 -27.11 16.67
C ILE A 471 -12.00 -27.48 17.66
N ARG A 472 -11.83 -28.58 18.41
CA ARG A 472 -12.79 -29.02 19.43
C ARG A 472 -13.03 -27.93 20.47
N LYS A 473 -11.96 -27.35 21.03
CA LYS A 473 -12.07 -26.26 22.01
C LYS A 473 -12.77 -25.03 21.44
N ALA A 474 -12.39 -24.60 20.24
CA ALA A 474 -12.95 -23.42 19.59
C ALA A 474 -14.44 -23.60 19.25
N LEU A 475 -14.87 -24.80 18.81
CA LEU A 475 -16.28 -25.12 18.58
C LEU A 475 -17.13 -25.08 19.86
N SER A 476 -16.53 -25.46 20.99
CA SER A 476 -17.19 -25.52 22.31
C SER A 476 -17.09 -24.21 23.11
N THR A 477 -16.30 -23.24 22.65
CA THR A 477 -16.02 -22.00 23.40
C THR A 477 -16.37 -20.77 22.54
N PRO A 478 -17.66 -20.38 22.49
CA PRO A 478 -18.08 -19.16 21.82
C PRO A 478 -17.35 -17.92 22.34
N ILE A 479 -17.12 -16.96 21.44
CA ILE A 479 -16.67 -15.62 21.79
C ILE A 479 -17.70 -14.59 21.35
N GLU A 480 -17.76 -13.48 22.07
CA GLU A 480 -18.44 -12.29 21.60
C GLU A 480 -17.62 -11.62 20.47
N PRO A 481 -18.27 -10.85 19.58
CA PRO A 481 -17.60 -9.98 18.63
C PRO A 481 -16.47 -9.17 19.27
N PHE A 482 -15.28 -9.25 18.69
CA PHE A 482 -14.09 -8.61 19.20
C PHE A 482 -13.33 -7.91 18.07
N ILE A 483 -13.07 -6.62 18.25
CA ILE A 483 -12.19 -5.84 17.37
C ILE A 483 -10.96 -5.49 18.19
N LEU A 484 -9.79 -5.81 17.66
CA LEU A 484 -8.53 -5.45 18.31
C LEU A 484 -8.50 -3.91 18.48
N PRO A 485 -8.19 -3.37 19.67
CA PRO A 485 -8.24 -1.91 19.91
C PRO A 485 -7.43 -1.09 18.92
N LEU A 486 -6.30 -1.65 18.44
CA LEU A 486 -5.43 -1.05 17.44
C LEU A 486 -6.05 -0.98 16.04
N MET A 487 -7.03 -1.83 15.70
CA MET A 487 -7.67 -1.89 14.38
C MET A 487 -8.99 -1.11 14.29
N THR A 488 -9.33 -0.35 15.34
CA THR A 488 -10.57 0.44 15.37
C THR A 488 -10.46 1.70 14.49
N ARG A 489 -11.62 2.22 14.04
CA ARG A 489 -11.70 3.50 13.31
C ARG A 489 -11.03 4.63 14.09
N ASP A 490 -11.34 4.74 15.38
CA ASP A 490 -10.79 5.78 16.25
C ASP A 490 -9.26 5.69 16.36
N HIS A 491 -8.72 4.48 16.49
CA HIS A 491 -7.27 4.29 16.54
C HIS A 491 -6.62 4.65 15.20
N HIS A 492 -7.17 4.17 14.09
CA HIS A 492 -6.70 4.51 12.76
C HIS A 492 -6.64 6.02 12.55
N GLU A 493 -7.76 6.71 12.79
CA GLU A 493 -7.84 8.16 12.67
C GLU A 493 -6.81 8.84 13.59
N LYS A 494 -6.66 8.40 14.84
CA LYS A 494 -5.62 8.93 15.73
C LYS A 494 -4.21 8.79 15.15
N GLN A 495 -3.87 7.66 14.53
CA GLN A 495 -2.54 7.45 13.93
C GLN A 495 -2.34 8.31 12.67
N VAL A 496 -3.35 8.41 11.81
CA VAL A 496 -3.30 9.29 10.62
C VAL A 496 -3.13 10.75 11.06
N ASN A 497 -3.87 11.20 12.06
CA ASN A 497 -3.75 12.55 12.61
C ASN A 497 -2.35 12.80 13.19
N LYS A 498 -1.81 11.84 13.96
CA LYS A 498 -0.45 11.93 14.51
C LYS A 498 0.59 12.04 13.39
N TRP A 499 0.46 11.23 12.34
CA TRP A 499 1.36 11.28 11.19
C TRP A 499 1.28 12.64 10.47
N LEU A 500 0.08 13.13 10.15
CA LEU A 500 -0.09 14.38 9.41
C LEU A 500 0.38 15.63 10.17
N ASN A 501 0.30 15.62 11.51
CA ASN A 501 0.69 16.75 12.35
C ASN A 501 2.13 16.65 12.88
N THR A 502 2.86 15.60 12.54
CA THR A 502 4.28 15.49 12.92
C THR A 502 5.15 16.36 12.01
N ASP A 503 6.06 17.13 12.60
CA ASP A 503 7.11 17.83 11.84
C ASP A 503 8.21 16.86 11.41
N TRP A 504 7.93 16.14 10.33
CA TRP A 504 8.84 15.16 9.74
C TRP A 504 10.15 15.79 9.27
N LYS A 505 10.11 17.04 8.80
CA LYS A 505 11.32 17.74 8.36
C LYS A 505 12.25 18.02 9.53
N ALA A 506 11.73 18.51 10.66
CA ALA A 506 12.52 18.73 11.86
C ALA A 506 13.10 17.41 12.40
N LYS A 507 12.30 16.33 12.44
CA LYS A 507 12.81 15.00 12.84
C LYS A 507 13.93 14.52 11.93
N ALA A 508 13.76 14.62 10.61
CA ALA A 508 14.79 14.23 9.67
C ALA A 508 16.05 15.09 9.80
N ALA A 509 15.92 16.39 10.10
CA ALA A 509 17.06 17.28 10.33
C ALA A 509 17.91 16.83 11.53
N VAL A 510 17.28 16.39 12.62
CA VAL A 510 18.00 15.85 13.80
C VAL A 510 18.77 14.58 13.43
N ILE A 511 18.15 13.65 12.69
CA ILE A 511 18.80 12.42 12.23
C ILE A 511 20.00 12.76 11.34
N LEU A 512 19.83 13.66 10.38
CA LEU A 512 20.89 14.08 9.47
C LEU A 512 22.06 14.73 10.22
N GLU A 513 21.78 15.54 11.24
CA GLU A 513 22.81 16.16 12.08
C GLU A 513 23.58 15.11 12.89
N ASN A 514 22.89 14.13 13.47
CA ASN A 514 23.54 13.01 14.16
C ASN A 514 24.49 12.26 13.21
N ARG A 515 24.04 11.94 11.99
CA ARG A 515 24.86 11.25 10.97
C ARG A 515 26.11 12.05 10.60
N LYS A 516 25.99 13.35 10.39
CA LYS A 516 27.14 14.24 10.12
C LYS A 516 28.16 14.26 11.26
N ASN A 517 27.70 14.08 12.49
CA ASN A 517 28.53 13.98 13.69
C ASN A 517 29.02 12.54 13.97
N GLY A 518 28.85 11.61 13.02
CA GLY A 518 29.31 10.22 13.14
C GLY A 518 28.46 9.33 14.05
N ARG A 519 27.23 9.75 14.37
CA ARG A 519 26.29 9.00 15.23
C ARG A 519 25.08 8.53 14.42
N GLU A 520 24.92 7.21 14.29
CA GLU A 520 23.69 6.62 13.75
C GLU A 520 22.69 6.36 14.88
N THR A 521 21.41 6.70 14.65
CA THR A 521 20.31 6.53 15.62
C THR A 521 19.16 5.69 15.08
N GLU A 522 19.18 5.35 13.80
CA GLU A 522 18.15 4.59 13.12
C GLU A 522 18.65 3.18 12.76
N ASN A 523 17.72 2.26 12.51
CA ASN A 523 18.04 0.89 12.14
C ASN A 523 17.93 0.69 10.62
N GLY A 524 18.48 -0.43 10.14
CA GLY A 524 18.37 -0.86 8.74
C GLY A 524 19.67 -0.80 7.95
N ASN A 525 19.64 -1.41 6.77
CA ASN A 525 20.80 -1.49 5.87
C ASN A 525 20.80 -0.42 4.78
N GLU A 526 19.72 0.34 4.66
CA GLU A 526 19.47 1.30 3.57
C GLU A 526 19.58 2.76 4.04
N ILE A 527 19.89 2.97 5.32
CA ILE A 527 20.11 4.28 5.92
C ILE A 527 21.29 5.01 5.24
N GLY A 528 21.15 6.32 5.05
CA GLY A 528 22.19 7.08 4.37
C GLY A 528 22.03 8.59 4.50
N GLU A 529 22.96 9.33 3.89
CA GLU A 529 22.84 10.78 3.80
C GLU A 529 21.73 11.19 2.82
N PHE A 530 21.01 12.26 3.15
CA PHE A 530 19.94 12.82 2.33
C PHE A 530 19.90 14.35 2.43
N ALA A 531 19.11 14.97 1.55
CA ALA A 531 18.87 16.42 1.56
C ALA A 531 17.48 16.77 2.13
N LEU A 532 17.41 17.90 2.84
CA LEU A 532 16.19 18.47 3.43
C LEU A 532 15.34 19.30 2.46
#